data_AF-A0A7V1D4D5-F1
#
_entry.id   AF-A0A7V1D4D5-F1
#
_cell.length_a   1.000
_cell.length_b   1.000
_cell.length_c   1.000
_cell.angle_alpha   90.00
_cell.angle_beta   90.00
_cell.angle_gamma   90.00
#
_symmetry.space_group_name_H-M   'P 1'
#
loop_
_entity.id
_entity.type
_entity.pdbx_description
1 polymer ?
#
loop_
_entity_poly.entity_id
_entity_poly.type
_entity_poly.pdbx_seq_one_letter_code
_entity_poly.pdbx_strand_id
1 'polypeptide(L)' 'ILKQVGQEAPDIKPILELNPEHPLVKKLDGEKDERFEDLASIIFDQALLAEGGQLDDPATFVAKLNAMLLEMSK' A
#
# COMPACT_ATOMS: atom_id res chain seq x y z
N ILE A 1 -5.46 21.40 4.93
CA ILE A 1 -5.57 22.59 5.80
C ILE A 1 -4.20 23.00 6.38
N LEU A 2 -3.40 22.12 7.01
CA LEU A 2 -2.07 22.48 7.54
C LEU A 2 -0.97 22.72 6.48
N LYS A 3 -0.95 21.99 5.35
CA LYS A 3 0.01 22.24 4.25
C LYS A 3 -0.27 23.51 3.43
N GLN A 4 -1.45 24.12 3.59
CA GLN A 4 -1.86 25.29 2.79
C GLN A 4 -1.34 26.63 3.35
N VAL A 5 -0.73 26.65 4.54
CA VAL A 5 -0.34 27.89 5.24
C VAL A 5 1.13 28.27 5.04
N GLY A 6 1.87 27.61 4.15
CA GLY A 6 3.26 27.97 3.82
C GLY A 6 4.28 27.72 4.94
N GLN A 7 3.87 27.13 6.06
CA GLN A 7 4.77 26.52 7.03
C GLN A 7 4.93 25.04 6.70
N GLU A 8 6.16 24.53 6.79
CA GLU A 8 6.43 23.10 6.74
C GLU A 8 5.66 22.45 7.90
N ALA A 9 4.58 21.75 7.55
CA ALA A 9 3.88 20.92 8.51
C ALA A 9 4.87 19.86 9.02
N PRO A 10 4.90 19.58 10.33
CA PRO A 10 5.77 18.55 10.87
C PRO A 10 5.54 17.23 10.14
N ASP A 11 6.62 16.50 9.84
CA ASP A 11 6.56 15.19 9.21
C ASP A 11 5.97 14.18 10.21
N ILE A 12 4.67 13.91 10.07
CA ILE A 12 3.95 12.95 10.90
C ILE A 12 3.99 11.62 10.17
N LYS A 13 4.71 10.64 10.72
CA LYS A 13 4.69 9.27 10.21
C LYS A 13 3.36 8.61 10.59
N PRO A 14 2.54 8.19 9.61
CA PRO A 14 1.28 7.50 9.90
C PRO A 14 1.54 6.11 10.50
N ILE A 15 0.52 5.57 11.18
CA ILE A 15 0.52 4.19 11.67
C ILE A 15 -0.24 3.34 10.67
N LEU A 16 0.40 2.32 10.12
CA LEU A 16 -0.27 1.33 9.27
C LEU A 16 -1.00 0.31 10.15
N GLU A 17 -2.32 0.30 10.09
CA GLU A 17 -3.15 -0.68 10.78
C GLU A 17 -3.61 -1.77 9.80
N LEU A 18 -3.46 -3.04 10.21
CA LEU A 18 -3.86 -4.20 9.42
C LEU A 18 -5.03 -4.91 10.07
N ASN A 19 -5.96 -5.40 9.26
CA ASN A 19 -7.03 -6.30 9.69
C ASN A 19 -6.61 -7.77 9.50
N PRO A 20 -6.31 -8.53 10.57
CA PRO A 20 -5.85 -9.92 10.47
C PRO A 20 -6.89 -10.88 9.86
N GLU A 21 -8.18 -10.51 9.91
CA GLU A 21 -9.25 -11.33 9.35
C GLU A 21 -9.38 -11.17 7.83
N HIS A 22 -8.84 -10.09 7.26
CA HIS A 22 -8.97 -9.78 5.85
C HIS A 22 -8.21 -10.79 4.97
N PRO A 23 -8.81 -11.32 3.88
CA PRO A 23 -8.18 -12.34 3.03
C PRO A 23 -6.80 -11.95 2.48
N LEU A 24 -6.59 -10.67 2.13
CA LEU A 24 -5.28 -10.20 1.65
C LEU A 24 -4.20 -10.24 2.74
N VAL A 25 -4.55 -9.95 4.00
CA VAL A 25 -3.60 -9.99 5.12
C VAL A 25 -3.25 -11.44 5.47
N LYS A 26 -4.22 -12.35 5.41
CA LYS A 26 -3.96 -13.80 5.54
C LYS A 26 -3.10 -14.33 4.40
N LYS A 27 -3.31 -13.85 3.18
CA LYS A 27 -2.45 -14.20 2.03
C LYS A 27 -1.03 -13.71 2.25
N LEU A 28 -0.86 -12.46 2.68
CA LEU A 28 0.45 -11.87 3.00
C LEU A 28 1.24 -12.72 4.00
N ASP A 29 0.61 -13.21 5.07
CA ASP A 29 1.24 -14.08 6.07
C ASP A 29 1.79 -15.40 5.47
N GLY A 30 1.20 -15.88 4.37
CA GLY A 30 1.64 -17.09 3.67
C GLY A 30 2.69 -16.88 2.58
N GLU A 31 2.98 -15.64 2.19
CA GLU A 31 3.95 -15.33 1.14
C GLU A 31 5.39 -15.24 1.68
N LYS A 32 6.38 -15.31 0.77
CA LYS A 32 7.80 -15.18 1.08
C LYS A 32 8.53 -14.34 0.04
N ASP A 33 9.68 -13.81 0.44
CA ASP A 33 10.62 -13.08 -0.42
C ASP A 33 9.92 -11.96 -1.21
N GLU A 34 10.19 -11.86 -2.52
CA GLU A 34 9.66 -10.83 -3.41
C GLU A 34 8.13 -10.73 -3.40
N ARG A 35 7.42 -11.85 -3.26
CA ARG A 35 5.94 -11.85 -3.22
C ARG A 35 5.38 -11.23 -1.95
N PHE A 36 6.07 -11.42 -0.83
CA PHE A 36 5.71 -10.76 0.42
C PHE A 36 5.92 -9.24 0.28
N GLU A 37 7.06 -8.82 -0.26
CA GLU A 37 7.38 -7.41 -0.48
C GLU A 37 6.38 -6.73 -1.41
N ASP A 38 6.02 -7.37 -2.51
CA ASP A 38 5.05 -6.85 -3.46
C ASP A 38 3.66 -6.72 -2.86
N LEU A 39 3.14 -7.77 -2.22
CA LEU A 39 1.82 -7.71 -1.60
C LEU A 39 1.77 -6.72 -0.42
N ALA A 40 2.83 -6.63 0.38
CA ALA A 40 2.93 -5.64 1.45
C ALA A 40 2.91 -4.22 0.89
N SER A 41 3.66 -3.95 -0.19
CA SER A 41 3.69 -2.63 -0.84
C SER A 41 2.32 -2.26 -1.43
N ILE A 42 1.63 -3.21 -2.08
CA ILE A 42 0.28 -2.98 -2.61
C ILE A 42 -0.70 -2.63 -1.47
N ILE A 43 -0.69 -3.38 -0.36
CA ILE A 43 -1.59 -3.12 0.78
C ILE A 43 -1.30 -1.74 1.39
N PHE A 44 -0.03 -1.36 1.50
CA PHE A 44 0.37 -0.06 2.00
C PHE A 44 -0.11 1.08 1.08
N ASP A 45 0.14 0.96 -0.23
CA ASP A 45 -0.28 1.96 -1.22
C ASP A 45 -1.80 2.12 -1.26
N GLN A 46 -2.55 1.01 -1.10
CA GLN A 46 -4.00 1.06 -0.97
C GLN A 46 -4.45 1.83 0.27
N ALA A 47 -3.78 1.63 1.42
CA ALA A 47 -4.08 2.38 2.64
C ALA A 47 -3.82 3.88 2.45
N LEU A 48 -2.70 4.23 1.83
CA LEU A 48 -2.33 5.62 1.53
C LEU A 48 -3.37 6.31 0.63
N LEU A 49 -3.82 5.61 -0.42
CA LEU A 49 -4.87 6.12 -1.30
C LEU A 49 -6.22 6.26 -0.55
N ALA A 50 -6.56 5.32 0.32
CA ALA A 50 -7.81 5.34 1.07
C ALA A 50 -7.91 6.50 2.08
N GLU A 51 -6.79 6.95 2.66
CA GLU A 51 -6.75 8.14 3.51
C GLU A 51 -6.71 9.47 2.71
N GLY A 52 -6.72 9.40 1.37
CA GLY A 52 -6.64 10.56 0.49
C GLY A 52 -5.21 11.04 0.21
N GLY A 53 -4.22 10.21 0.54
CA GLY A 53 -2.83 10.42 0.16
C GLY A 53 -2.59 10.25 -1.34
N GLN A 54 -1.37 10.57 -1.75
CA GLN A 54 -0.88 10.37 -3.11
C GLN A 54 0.29 9.39 -3.07
N LEU A 55 0.36 8.50 -4.05
CA LEU A 55 1.51 7.62 -4.19
C LEU A 55 2.70 8.39 -4.79
N ASP A 56 3.89 8.13 -4.27
CA ASP A 56 5.14 8.68 -4.82
C ASP A 56 5.45 8.08 -6.21
N ASP A 57 5.15 6.79 -6.40
CA ASP A 57 5.28 6.09 -7.68
C ASP A 57 4.00 5.30 -8.04
N PRO A 58 2.99 5.98 -8.62
CA PRO A 58 1.76 5.31 -9.05
C PRO A 58 1.99 4.23 -10.12
N ALA A 59 3.05 4.35 -10.91
CA ALA A 59 3.33 3.41 -12.00
C ALA A 59 3.78 2.06 -11.46
N THR A 60 4.69 2.07 -10.48
CA THR A 60 5.11 0.84 -9.79
C THR A 60 3.93 0.16 -9.09
N PHE A 61 3.07 0.90 -8.40
CA PHE A 61 1.86 0.33 -7.78
C PHE A 61 0.98 -0.39 -8.81
N VAL A 62 0.66 0.27 -9.93
CA VAL A 62 -0.18 -0.30 -11.00
C VAL A 62 0.48 -1.54 -11.60
N ALA A 63 1.80 -1.51 -11.83
CA ALA A 63 2.53 -2.65 -12.38
C ALA A 63 2.45 -3.87 -11.45
N LYS A 64 2.72 -3.70 -10.16
CA LYS A 64 2.65 -4.77 -9.15
C LYS A 64 1.23 -5.32 -9.01
N LEU A 65 0.23 -4.44 -8.94
CA LEU A 65 -1.17 -4.84 -8.85
C LEU A 65 -1.60 -5.67 -10.06
N ASN A 66 -1.25 -5.23 -11.27
CA ASN A 66 -1.57 -5.97 -12.49
C ASN A 66 -0.86 -7.32 -12.56
N ALA A 67 0.41 -7.39 -12.15
CA ALA A 67 1.15 -8.65 -12.08
C ALA A 67 0.43 -9.65 -11.14
N MET A 68 0.02 -9.20 -9.95
CA MET A 68 -0.72 -10.03 -9.00
C MET A 68 -2.07 -10.50 -9.55
N LEU A 69 -2.83 -9.62 -10.22
CA LEU A 69 -4.11 -10.00 -10.83
C LEU A 69 -3.94 -11.06 -11.92
N LEU A 70 -2.90 -10.93 -12.76
CA LEU A 70 -2.60 -11.91 -13.80
C LEU A 70 -2.20 -13.27 -13.22
N GLU A 71 -1.43 -13.30 -12.13
CA GLU A 71 -1.09 -14.55 -11.45
C GLU A 71 -2.33 -15.26 -10.89
N MET A 72 -3.26 -14.52 -10.29
CA MET A 72 -4.49 -15.07 -9.72
C MET A 72 -5.50 -15.55 -10.77
N SER A 73 -5.33 -15.14 -12.03
CA SER A 73 -6.18 -15.56 -13.15
C SER A 73 -5.74 -16.86 -13.82
N LYS A 74 -4.60 -17.42 -13.41
CA LYS A 74 -4.10 -18.73 -13.85
C LYS A 74 -4.62 -19.85 -12.96
#